data_AF-A0A0C1R797-F1
#
_entry.id   AF-A0A0C1R797-F1
#
_cell.length_a   1.000
_cell.length_b   1.000
_cell.length_c   1.000
_cell.angle_alpha   90.00
_cell.angle_beta   90.00
_cell.angle_gamma   90.00
#
_symmetry.space_group_name_H-M   'P 1'
#
loop_
_entity.id
_entity.type
_entity.pdbx_description
1 polymer ?
#
loop_
_entity_poly.entity_id
_entity_poly.type
_entity_poly.pdbx_seq_one_letter_code
_entity_poly.pdbx_strand_id
1 'polypeptide(L)'
;MREYGDCCNEFWNVTPYVVKGLCREEILFAIDHLNQILRHELLRMISWNVGIETGFTLSVDKNYKFLDKYIPDDLWNRLLSTYCKALFICHELFRKVSKEVAEVLGFVYTEYDKDIIRYTKDLYNQYVSKIENGTKI
;
A
#
# COMPACT_ATOMS: atom_id res chain seq x y z
N MET A 1 4.03 19.51 -18.80
CA MET A 1 3.27 20.43 -17.92
C MET A 1 1.79 20.06 -17.78
N ARG A 2 1.09 19.68 -18.86
CA ARG A 2 -0.32 19.24 -18.78
C ARG A 2 -0.51 17.96 -17.94
N GLU A 3 0.29 16.94 -18.20
CA GLU A 3 0.24 15.65 -17.49
C GLU A 3 0.46 15.78 -15.97
N TYR A 4 1.36 16.68 -15.54
CA TYR A 4 1.53 17.00 -14.11
C TYR A 4 0.25 17.59 -13.51
N GLY A 5 -0.36 18.56 -14.20
CA GLY A 5 -1.62 19.15 -13.80
C GLY A 5 -2.74 18.12 -13.73
N ASP A 6 -2.82 17.22 -14.71
CA ASP A 6 -3.81 16.15 -14.78
C ASP A 6 -3.63 15.15 -13.61
N CYS A 7 -2.40 14.82 -13.25
CA CYS A 7 -2.09 13.97 -12.09
C CYS A 7 -2.53 14.57 -10.76
N CYS A 8 -2.18 15.84 -10.53
CA CYS A 8 -2.63 16.55 -9.34
C CYS A 8 -4.16 16.67 -9.32
N ASN A 9 -4.77 17.02 -10.45
CA ASN A 9 -6.21 17.19 -10.56
C ASN A 9 -6.95 15.88 -10.30
N GLU A 10 -6.50 14.76 -10.86
CA GLU A 10 -7.09 13.43 -10.65
C GLU A 10 -7.00 13.02 -9.18
N PHE A 11 -5.82 13.16 -8.56
CA PHE A 11 -5.61 12.82 -7.15
C PHE A 11 -6.55 13.63 -6.23
N TRP A 12 -6.61 14.95 -6.42
CA TRP A 12 -7.42 15.81 -5.55
C TRP A 12 -8.91 15.73 -5.85
N ASN A 13 -9.33 15.50 -7.09
CA ASN A 13 -10.75 15.34 -7.43
C ASN A 13 -11.34 14.03 -6.91
N VAL A 14 -10.54 12.96 -6.86
CA VAL A 14 -11.00 11.65 -6.38
C VAL A 14 -10.98 11.56 -4.85
N THR A 15 -10.13 12.35 -4.17
CA THR A 15 -10.03 12.38 -2.71
C THR A 15 -11.39 12.60 -2.01
N PRO A 16 -12.25 13.57 -2.41
CA PRO A 16 -13.59 13.72 -1.87
C PRO A 16 -14.50 12.49 -2.01
N TYR A 17 -14.32 11.65 -3.03
CA TYR A 17 -15.13 10.43 -3.20
C TYR A 17 -14.75 9.38 -2.17
N VAL A 18 -13.45 9.23 -1.89
CA VAL A 18 -12.97 8.38 -0.79
C VAL A 18 -13.53 8.87 0.54
N VAL A 19 -13.42 10.17 0.83
CA VAL A 19 -13.93 10.76 2.08
C VAL A 19 -15.45 10.60 2.20
N LYS A 20 -16.20 10.89 1.13
CA LYS A 20 -17.66 10.73 1.11
C LYS A 20 -18.07 9.27 1.29
N GLY A 21 -17.36 8.33 0.66
CA GLY A 21 -17.60 6.90 0.82
C GLY A 21 -17.41 6.47 2.27
N LEU A 22 -16.35 6.94 2.94
CA LEU A 22 -16.13 6.70 4.37
C LEU A 22 -17.25 7.29 5.24
N CYS A 23 -17.68 8.52 4.98
CA CYS A 23 -18.77 9.17 5.73
C CYS A 23 -20.14 8.55 5.51
N ARG A 24 -20.35 7.84 4.40
CA ARG A 24 -21.61 7.18 4.04
C ARG A 24 -21.62 5.68 4.36
N GLU A 25 -20.57 5.19 5.03
CA GLU A 25 -20.38 3.76 5.31
C GLU A 25 -20.27 2.89 4.04
N GLU A 26 -20.00 3.51 2.88
CA GLU A 26 -19.72 2.84 1.59
C GLU A 26 -18.23 2.43 1.53
N ILE A 27 -17.81 1.58 2.47
CA ILE A 27 -16.40 1.28 2.72
C ILE A 27 -15.72 0.66 1.49
N LEU A 28 -16.38 -0.26 0.79
CA LEU A 28 -15.81 -0.89 -0.41
C LEU A 28 -15.59 0.12 -1.55
N PHE A 29 -16.50 1.08 -1.70
CA PHE A 29 -16.38 2.15 -2.68
C PHE A 29 -15.16 3.05 -2.36
N ALA A 30 -14.99 3.44 -1.10
CA ALA A 30 -13.85 4.24 -0.67
C ALA A 30 -12.51 3.51 -0.84
N ILE A 31 -12.46 2.22 -0.50
CA ILE A 31 -11.26 1.37 -0.65
C ILE A 31 -10.88 1.25 -2.14
N ASP A 32 -11.86 1.04 -3.01
CA ASP A 32 -11.61 0.87 -4.44
C ASP A 32 -10.99 2.14 -5.06
N HIS A 33 -11.59 3.32 -4.77
CA HIS A 33 -11.06 4.61 -5.25
C HIS A 33 -9.68 4.94 -4.69
N LEU A 34 -9.43 4.61 -3.42
CA LEU A 34 -8.11 4.76 -2.81
C LEU A 34 -7.05 3.89 -3.51
N ASN A 35 -7.37 2.63 -3.79
CA ASN A 35 -6.43 1.66 -4.33
C ASN A 35 -6.18 1.84 -5.83
N GLN A 36 -7.23 2.07 -6.61
CA GLN A 36 -7.14 2.11 -8.07
C GLN A 36 -6.70 3.47 -8.59
N ILE A 37 -7.06 4.57 -7.91
CA ILE A 37 -6.82 5.92 -8.41
C ILE A 37 -5.78 6.64 -7.56
N LEU A 38 -6.07 6.90 -6.28
CA LEU A 38 -5.19 7.76 -5.46
C LEU A 38 -3.78 7.18 -5.30
N ARG A 39 -3.66 5.87 -5.01
CA ARG A 39 -2.33 5.23 -4.92
C ARG A 39 -1.60 5.20 -6.25
N HIS A 40 -2.33 5.04 -7.36
CA HIS A 40 -1.72 5.05 -8.69
C HIS A 40 -1.13 6.44 -9.01
N GLU A 41 -1.89 7.49 -8.77
CA GLU A 41 -1.46 8.87 -8.98
C GLU A 41 -0.29 9.27 -8.05
N LEU A 42 -0.30 8.79 -6.80
CA LEU A 42 0.84 8.95 -5.90
C LEU A 42 2.12 8.30 -6.47
N LEU A 43 2.04 7.04 -6.92
CA LEU A 43 3.19 6.34 -7.49
C LEU A 43 3.69 7.02 -8.77
N ARG A 44 2.76 7.52 -9.61
CA ARG A 44 3.12 8.32 -10.79
C ARG A 44 3.90 9.57 -10.41
N MET A 45 3.44 10.33 -9.42
CA MET A 45 4.15 11.52 -8.96
C MET A 45 5.55 11.21 -8.41
N ILE A 46 5.68 10.15 -7.61
CA ILE A 46 7.00 9.73 -7.08
C ILE A 46 7.91 9.27 -8.24
N SER A 47 7.38 8.59 -9.25
CA SER A 47 8.17 8.18 -10.42
C SER A 47 8.71 9.37 -11.22
N TRP A 48 7.95 10.46 -11.33
CA TRP A 48 8.43 11.70 -11.95
C TRP A 48 9.50 12.39 -11.11
N ASN A 49 9.37 12.38 -9.78
CA ASN A 49 10.41 12.92 -8.91
C ASN A 49 11.76 12.21 -9.15
N VAL A 50 11.75 10.87 -9.21
CA VAL A 50 12.93 10.07 -9.58
C VAL A 50 13.43 10.41 -10.98
N GLY A 51 12.53 10.55 -11.95
CA GLY A 51 12.88 10.93 -13.32
C GLY A 51 13.61 12.28 -13.38
N ILE A 52 13.16 13.27 -12.62
CA ILE A 52 13.78 14.59 -12.53
C ILE A 52 15.18 14.49 -11.92
N GLU A 53 15.32 13.77 -10.80
CA GLU A 53 16.61 13.60 -10.09
C GLU A 53 17.64 12.86 -10.95
N THR A 54 17.20 11.98 -11.86
CA THR A 54 18.06 11.12 -12.68
C THR A 54 18.19 11.60 -14.13
N GLY A 55 17.62 12.77 -14.47
CA GLY A 55 17.64 13.32 -15.83
C GLY A 55 16.90 12.45 -16.86
N PHE A 56 15.89 11.69 -16.42
CA PHE A 56 15.10 10.73 -17.21
C PHE A 56 15.93 9.64 -17.89
N THR A 57 17.14 9.39 -17.41
CA THR A 57 18.02 8.32 -17.93
C THR A 57 17.54 6.93 -17.53
N LEU A 58 16.62 6.84 -16.57
CA LEU A 58 16.02 5.61 -16.09
C LEU A 58 14.54 5.58 -16.46
N SER A 59 14.13 4.57 -17.24
CA SER A 59 12.72 4.24 -17.35
C SER A 59 12.29 3.55 -16.05
N VAL A 60 11.53 4.26 -15.22
CA VAL A 60 10.83 3.65 -14.09
C VAL A 60 9.74 2.76 -14.69
N ASP A 61 10.10 1.52 -15.00
CA ASP A 61 9.31 0.59 -15.81
C ASP A 61 7.90 0.33 -15.23
N LYS A 62 7.03 -0.31 -16.03
CA LYS A 62 5.57 -0.57 -15.85
C LYS A 62 5.05 -1.03 -14.47
N ASN A 63 5.90 -1.30 -13.48
CA ASN A 63 5.53 -1.76 -12.14
C ASN A 63 6.31 -1.11 -11.00
N TYR A 64 6.95 0.05 -11.22
CA TYR A 64 7.62 0.78 -10.13
C TYR A 64 8.74 -0.01 -9.44
N LYS A 65 9.29 -1.04 -10.12
CA LYS A 65 10.14 -2.10 -9.55
C LYS A 65 11.44 -1.66 -8.91
N PHE A 66 11.90 -0.44 -9.19
CA PHE A 66 13.18 0.07 -8.71
C PHE A 66 13.05 1.38 -7.93
N LEU A 67 11.82 1.79 -7.59
CA LEU A 67 11.60 3.07 -6.89
C LEU A 67 12.31 3.13 -5.54
N ASP A 68 12.43 2.00 -4.85
CA ASP A 68 13.19 1.82 -3.60
C ASP A 68 14.67 2.22 -3.72
N LYS A 69 15.27 2.04 -4.90
CA LYS A 69 16.67 2.38 -5.14
C LYS A 69 16.89 3.87 -5.30
N TYR A 70 15.87 4.58 -5.78
CA TYR A 70 16.00 5.97 -6.24
C TYR A 70 15.31 7.01 -5.38
N ILE A 71 14.51 6.62 -4.38
CA ILE A 71 13.91 7.59 -3.46
C ILE A 71 14.54 7.52 -2.07
N PRO A 72 14.46 8.61 -1.28
CA PRO A 72 14.90 8.62 0.11
C PRO A 72 14.17 7.53 0.92
N ASP A 73 14.90 6.89 1.83
CA ASP A 73 14.37 5.78 2.64
C ASP A 73 13.15 6.20 3.47
N ASP A 74 13.08 7.45 3.95
CA ASP A 74 11.88 7.99 4.62
C ASP A 74 10.64 7.94 3.73
N LEU A 75 10.75 8.38 2.47
CA LEU A 75 9.62 8.40 1.54
C LEU A 75 9.17 6.98 1.20
N TRP A 76 10.13 6.07 0.98
CA TRP A 76 9.85 4.66 0.72
C TRP A 76 9.18 3.98 1.91
N ASN A 77 9.65 4.24 3.13
CA ASN A 77 9.07 3.72 4.36
C ASN A 77 7.64 4.23 4.58
N ARG A 78 7.39 5.51 4.32
CA ARG A 78 6.05 6.08 4.41
C ARG A 78 5.10 5.43 3.40
N LEU A 79 5.54 5.24 2.15
CA LEU A 79 4.77 4.54 1.13
C LEU A 79 4.44 3.10 1.56
N LEU A 80 5.45 2.32 1.95
CA LEU A 80 5.27 0.93 2.42
C LEU A 80 4.37 0.82 3.64
N SER A 81 4.45 1.78 4.57
CA SER A 81 3.59 1.79 5.75
C SER A 81 2.09 1.82 5.41
N THR A 82 1.71 2.41 4.26
CA THR A 82 0.31 2.43 3.80
C THR A 82 -0.19 1.04 3.39
N TYR A 83 0.70 0.17 2.92
CA TYR A 83 0.38 -1.20 2.53
C TYR A 83 0.47 -2.16 3.71
N CYS A 84 1.54 -2.09 4.51
CA CYS A 84 1.75 -3.01 5.63
C CYS A 84 0.67 -2.84 6.71
N LYS A 85 0.29 -1.61 7.04
CA LYS A 85 -0.82 -1.35 7.97
C LYS A 85 -2.13 -1.95 7.44
N ALA A 86 -2.44 -1.73 6.16
CA ALA A 86 -3.64 -2.28 5.54
C ALA A 86 -3.63 -3.82 5.53
N LEU A 87 -2.50 -4.45 5.21
CA LEU A 87 -2.35 -5.91 5.19
C LEU A 87 -2.58 -6.53 6.58
N PHE A 88 -1.99 -5.97 7.63
CA PHE A 88 -2.17 -6.49 8.99
C PHE A 88 -3.62 -6.36 9.45
N ILE A 89 -4.29 -5.26 9.13
CA ILE A 89 -5.73 -5.09 9.40
C ILE A 89 -6.54 -6.14 8.60
N CYS A 90 -6.21 -6.38 7.34
CA CYS A 90 -6.85 -7.44 6.54
C CYS A 90 -6.68 -8.82 7.16
N HIS A 91 -5.50 -9.18 7.67
CA HIS A 91 -5.28 -10.45 8.36
C HIS A 91 -6.17 -10.58 9.61
N GLU A 92 -6.28 -9.53 10.42
CA GLU A 92 -7.11 -9.52 11.62
C GLU A 92 -8.59 -9.67 11.29
N LEU A 93 -9.09 -8.91 10.30
CA LEU A 93 -10.46 -9.00 9.85
C LEU A 93 -10.77 -10.37 9.26
N PHE A 94 -9.90 -10.90 8.40
CA PHE A 94 -10.10 -12.19 7.78
C PHE A 94 -10.11 -13.31 8.81
N ARG A 95 -9.20 -13.30 9.79
CA ARG A 95 -9.21 -14.23 10.93
C ARG A 95 -10.53 -14.17 11.70
N LYS A 96 -11.03 -12.97 12.00
CA LYS A 96 -12.29 -12.80 12.72
C LYS A 96 -13.48 -13.38 11.93
N VAL A 97 -13.66 -12.92 10.70
CA VAL A 97 -14.80 -13.30 9.85
C VAL A 97 -14.75 -14.79 9.49
N SER A 98 -13.57 -15.36 9.22
CA SER A 98 -13.44 -16.79 8.92
C SER A 98 -13.81 -17.67 10.11
N LYS A 99 -13.51 -17.26 11.35
CA LYS A 99 -13.96 -17.96 12.56
C LYS A 99 -15.48 -17.92 12.71
N GLU A 100 -16.09 -16.75 12.54
CA GLU A 100 -17.55 -16.57 12.59
C GLU A 100 -18.26 -17.43 11.53
N VAL A 101 -17.75 -17.45 10.29
CA VAL A 101 -18.29 -18.28 9.21
C VAL A 101 -18.11 -19.78 9.49
N ALA A 102 -16.95 -20.19 10.02
CA ALA A 102 -16.69 -21.58 10.36
C ALA A 102 -17.66 -22.08 11.45
N GLU A 103 -17.92 -21.27 12.48
CA GLU A 103 -18.87 -21.58 13.54
C GLU A 103 -20.29 -21.78 13.00
N VAL A 104 -20.76 -20.88 12.13
CA VAL A 104 -22.11 -20.97 11.53
C VAL A 104 -22.26 -22.19 10.62
N LEU A 105 -21.22 -22.52 9.85
CA LEU A 105 -21.25 -23.62 8.88
C LEU A 105 -20.81 -24.97 9.46
N GLY A 106 -20.44 -25.04 10.75
CA GLY A 106 -19.98 -26.25 11.41
C GLY A 106 -18.57 -26.72 11.00
N PHE A 107 -17.74 -25.82 10.46
CA PHE A 107 -16.35 -26.10 10.15
C PHE A 107 -15.44 -25.85 11.36
N VAL A 108 -14.35 -26.61 11.47
CA VAL A 108 -13.31 -26.36 12.46
C VAL A 108 -12.27 -25.40 11.88
N TYR A 109 -12.17 -24.21 12.46
CA TYR A 109 -11.09 -23.28 12.12
C TYR A 109 -9.78 -23.71 12.79
N THR A 110 -8.86 -24.29 12.02
CA THR A 110 -7.49 -24.56 12.47
C THR A 110 -6.64 -23.29 12.41
N GLU A 111 -5.83 -23.01 13.44
CA GLU A 111 -5.04 -21.79 13.54
C GLU A 111 -3.75 -21.79 12.67
N TYR A 112 -3.85 -22.21 11.40
CA TYR A 112 -2.74 -22.16 10.43
C TYR A 112 -2.24 -20.73 10.17
N ASP A 113 -3.08 -19.75 10.44
CA ASP A 113 -2.80 -18.34 10.25
C ASP A 113 -1.75 -17.78 11.24
N LYS A 114 -1.56 -18.42 12.40
CA LYS A 114 -0.56 -17.99 13.41
C LYS A 114 0.85 -17.98 12.84
N ASP A 115 1.22 -19.03 12.12
CA ASP A 115 2.55 -19.13 11.53
C ASP A 115 2.75 -18.13 10.40
N ILE A 116 1.73 -17.92 9.56
CA ILE A 116 1.78 -16.94 8.46
C ILE A 116 1.85 -15.51 9.00
N ILE A 117 1.06 -15.17 10.03
CA ILE A 117 1.07 -13.84 10.63
C ILE A 117 2.40 -13.58 11.33
N ARG A 118 2.95 -14.55 12.06
CA ARG A 118 4.28 -14.45 12.68
C ARG A 118 5.35 -14.23 11.62
N TYR A 119 5.40 -15.09 10.61
CA TYR A 119 6.33 -14.97 9.49
C TYR A 119 6.26 -13.60 8.80
N THR A 120 5.04 -13.12 8.51
CA THR A 120 4.84 -11.80 7.88
C THR A 120 5.34 -10.67 8.77
N LYS A 121 5.08 -10.72 10.08
CA LYS A 121 5.57 -9.71 11.04
C LYS A 121 7.08 -9.73 11.18
N ASP A 122 7.68 -10.92 11.29
CA ASP A 122 9.12 -11.07 11.43
C ASP A 122 9.86 -10.56 10.20
N LEU A 123 9.38 -10.89 8.99
CA LEU A 123 9.94 -10.34 7.76
C LEU A 123 9.80 -8.83 7.68
N TYR A 124 8.65 -8.28 8.05
CA TYR A 124 8.45 -6.83 8.05
C TYR A 124 9.40 -6.13 9.03
N ASN A 125 9.56 -6.67 10.24
CA ASN A 125 10.49 -6.12 11.24
C ASN A 125 11.94 -6.22 10.76
N GLN A 126 12.36 -7.35 10.20
CA GLN A 126 13.69 -7.50 9.60
C GLN A 126 13.93 -6.49 8.48
N TYR A 127 12.92 -6.25 7.66
CA TYR A 127 12.97 -5.28 6.58
C TYR A 127 13.16 -3.85 7.11
N VAL A 128 12.35 -3.43 8.08
CA VAL A 128 12.46 -2.11 8.73
C VAL A 128 13.83 -1.94 9.40
N SER A 129 14.29 -2.92 10.18
CA SER A 129 15.59 -2.86 10.86
C SER A 129 16.77 -2.81 9.88
N LYS A 130 16.69 -3.43 8.70
CA LYS A 130 17.77 -3.34 7.69
C LYS A 130 17.89 -1.94 7.09
N ILE A 131 16.77 -1.25 6.92
CA ILE A 131 16.73 0.13 6.40
C ILE A 131 17.26 1.10 7.46
N GLU A 132 16.85 0.97 8.72
CA GLU A 132 17.37 1.79 9.83
C GLU A 132 18.89 1.63 10.00
N ASN A 133 19.43 0.45 9.68
CA ASN A 133 20.87 0.16 9.71
C ASN A 133 21.60 0.49 8.39
N GLY A 134 20.96 1.16 7.43
CA GLY A 134 21.60 1.66 6.20
C GLY A 134 22.04 0.59 5.19
N THR A 135 21.51 -0.64 5.28
CA THR A 135 21.87 -1.72 4.34
C THR A 135 20.78 -1.89 3.28
N LYS A 136 20.97 -1.26 2.10
CA LYS A 136 20.09 -1.46 0.92
C LYS A 136 20.28 -2.85 0.29
N ILE A 137 19.19 -3.42 -0.25
CA ILE A 137 19.11 -4.72 -0.94
C ILE A 137 19.67 -4.62 -2.37
#